data_AF-A0A1H6LJF5-F1
#
_entry.id   AF-A0A1H6LJF5-F1
#
_cell.length_a   1.000
_cell.length_b   1.000
_cell.length_c   1.000
_cell.angle_alpha   90.00
_cell.angle_beta   90.00
_cell.angle_gamma   90.00
#
_symmetry.space_group_name_H-M   'P 1'
#
loop_
_entity.id
_entity.type
_entity.pdbx_description
1 polymer ?
#
loop_
_entity_poly.entity_id
_entity_poly.type
_entity_poly.pdbx_seq_one_letter_code
_entity_poly.pdbx_strand_id
1 'polypeptide(L)'
;TKLKKLVLPSNWLLTIDFSANKDLEYVNLGNHLEFMQYNDMTELDLSNNNNLKKINVYNLITLERLNMRNNTADSVTILLGHNSLNNVPYNVCIEVDDYVAATNGTAPYDKWAIYNAYKHFFSDNCVLSVEKFVNENFKIYPNPAANYVTIEQKETNGVTLQAVQILDSSGKWVRSVKDHFNHIDVSALSKGMYLFVIQTDKGNKTEKILIK
;
A
#
# COMPACT_ATOMS: atom_id res chain seq x y z
N THR A 1 -24.53 -6.56 -16.96
CA THR A 1 -23.86 -6.80 -18.27
C THR A 1 -23.22 -8.18 -18.24
N LYS A 2 -23.39 -9.01 -19.27
CA LYS A 2 -22.91 -10.42 -19.32
C LYS A 2 -21.39 -10.57 -19.54
N LEU A 3 -20.59 -9.58 -19.14
CA LEU A 3 -19.15 -9.60 -19.39
C LEU A 3 -18.48 -10.59 -18.42
N LYS A 4 -17.97 -11.70 -18.96
CA LYS A 4 -17.32 -12.75 -18.17
C LYS A 4 -15.80 -12.65 -18.14
N LYS A 5 -15.20 -12.05 -19.16
CA LYS A 5 -13.75 -11.97 -19.34
C LYS A 5 -13.37 -10.57 -19.80
N LEU A 6 -12.37 -10.00 -19.14
CA LEU A 6 -11.77 -8.74 -19.50
C LEU A 6 -10.25 -8.88 -19.63
N VAL A 7 -9.69 -8.23 -20.65
CA VAL A 7 -8.25 -8.17 -20.89
C VAL A 7 -7.87 -6.73 -21.24
N LEU A 8 -7.09 -6.08 -20.38
CA LEU A 8 -6.59 -4.71 -20.52
C LEU A 8 -5.08 -4.67 -20.22
N PRO A 9 -4.23 -5.06 -21.18
CA PRO A 9 -2.85 -5.36 -20.88
C PRO A 9 -1.97 -4.12 -20.67
N SER A 10 -2.19 -3.02 -21.39
CA SER A 10 -1.27 -1.87 -21.39
C SER A 10 -2.02 -0.62 -21.83
N ASN A 11 -2.65 0.07 -20.89
CA ASN A 11 -3.58 1.16 -21.20
C ASN A 11 -3.34 2.43 -20.38
N TRP A 12 -2.23 2.54 -19.63
CA TRP A 12 -1.97 3.66 -18.71
C TRP A 12 -3.15 3.95 -17.75
N LEU A 13 -3.85 2.88 -17.35
CA LEU A 13 -4.98 3.03 -16.46
C LEU A 13 -4.50 3.36 -15.05
N LEU A 14 -5.04 4.44 -14.49
CA LEU A 14 -4.89 4.78 -13.07
C LEU A 14 -6.01 4.14 -12.22
N THR A 15 -7.19 3.99 -12.80
CA THR A 15 -8.38 3.43 -12.15
C THR A 15 -9.27 2.73 -13.16
N ILE A 16 -10.06 1.76 -12.70
CA ILE A 16 -11.13 1.15 -13.49
C ILE A 16 -12.26 0.70 -12.56
N ASP A 17 -13.51 0.92 -12.97
CA ASP A 17 -14.70 0.53 -12.21
C ASP A 17 -15.33 -0.74 -12.80
N PHE A 18 -15.34 -1.82 -12.00
CA PHE A 18 -15.94 -3.10 -12.34
C PHE A 18 -17.28 -3.39 -11.64
N SER A 19 -17.80 -2.43 -10.87
CA SER A 19 -18.98 -2.63 -10.01
C SER A 19 -20.22 -3.12 -10.76
N ALA A 20 -20.38 -2.72 -12.03
CA ALA A 20 -21.50 -3.14 -12.88
C ALA A 20 -21.33 -4.56 -13.49
N ASN A 21 -20.13 -5.13 -13.45
CA ASN A 21 -19.77 -6.36 -14.16
C ASN A 21 -19.79 -7.61 -13.24
N LYS A 22 -20.95 -7.87 -12.63
CA LYS A 22 -21.15 -8.96 -11.64
C LYS A 22 -20.87 -10.38 -12.15
N ASP A 23 -20.90 -10.55 -13.48
CA ASP A 23 -20.66 -11.84 -14.15
C ASP A 23 -19.17 -12.08 -14.46
N LEU A 24 -18.25 -11.19 -14.04
CA LEU A 24 -16.82 -11.36 -14.31
C LEU A 24 -16.27 -12.60 -13.61
N GLU A 25 -15.65 -13.46 -14.41
CA GLU A 25 -14.95 -14.67 -13.97
C GLU A 25 -13.43 -14.54 -14.20
N TYR A 26 -13.01 -13.65 -15.11
CA TYR A 26 -11.63 -13.50 -15.54
C TYR A 26 -11.26 -12.04 -15.74
N VAL A 27 -10.22 -11.60 -15.05
CA VAL A 27 -9.62 -10.26 -15.22
C VAL A 27 -8.15 -10.42 -15.55
N ASN A 28 -7.72 -9.76 -16.62
CA ASN A 28 -6.31 -9.65 -16.96
C ASN A 28 -5.97 -8.17 -17.15
N LEU A 29 -5.27 -7.59 -16.19
CA LEU A 29 -4.70 -6.25 -16.26
C LEU A 29 -3.18 -6.41 -16.34
N GLY A 30 -2.54 -5.66 -17.22
CA GLY A 30 -1.09 -5.73 -17.36
C GLY A 30 -0.59 -6.70 -18.42
N ASN A 31 0.72 -6.65 -18.70
CA ASN A 31 1.35 -7.34 -19.82
C ASN A 31 2.47 -8.25 -19.33
N HIS A 32 2.90 -9.21 -20.15
CA HIS A 32 4.08 -10.04 -19.90
C HIS A 32 5.31 -9.54 -20.68
N LEU A 33 5.31 -8.28 -21.15
CA LEU A 33 6.30 -7.75 -22.09
C LEU A 33 7.00 -6.53 -21.49
N GLU A 34 8.31 -6.64 -21.24
CA GLU A 34 9.16 -5.67 -20.50
C GLU A 34 9.23 -4.24 -21.08
N PHE A 35 8.75 -4.01 -22.30
CA PHE A 35 9.00 -2.77 -23.05
C PHE A 35 7.72 -1.99 -23.42
N MET A 36 6.58 -2.31 -22.82
CA MET A 36 5.32 -1.62 -23.11
C MET A 36 4.79 -0.82 -21.92
N GLN A 37 3.86 0.07 -22.23
CA GLN A 37 3.13 0.91 -21.30
C GLN A 37 2.50 0.08 -20.16
N TYR A 38 2.78 0.44 -18.92
CA TYR A 38 2.19 -0.22 -17.76
C TYR A 38 0.87 0.45 -17.37
N ASN A 39 -0.03 -0.30 -16.73
CA ASN A 39 -1.10 0.31 -15.94
C ASN A 39 -0.46 0.80 -14.64
N ASP A 40 -0.85 1.99 -14.18
CA ASP A 40 -0.21 2.69 -13.06
C ASP A 40 -1.22 2.93 -11.93
N MET A 41 -1.85 1.83 -11.53
CA MET A 41 -2.98 1.81 -10.61
C MET A 41 -2.53 1.27 -9.26
N THR A 42 -2.84 2.00 -8.20
CA THR A 42 -2.49 1.64 -6.82
C THR A 42 -3.51 0.73 -6.15
N GLU A 43 -4.73 0.71 -6.68
CA GLU A 43 -5.84 -0.06 -6.15
C GLU A 43 -6.63 -0.73 -7.27
N LEU A 44 -6.97 -1.99 -7.05
CA LEU A 44 -7.91 -2.76 -7.85
C LEU A 44 -9.04 -3.27 -6.96
N ASP A 45 -10.23 -2.70 -7.11
CA ASP A 45 -11.43 -3.15 -6.41
C ASP A 45 -12.24 -4.15 -7.23
N LEU A 46 -12.36 -5.36 -6.72
CA LEU A 46 -13.12 -6.46 -7.30
C LEU A 46 -14.21 -6.99 -6.34
N SER A 47 -14.52 -6.25 -5.27
CA SER A 47 -15.45 -6.66 -4.21
C SER A 47 -16.91 -6.83 -4.65
N ASN A 48 -17.25 -6.36 -5.86
CA ASN A 48 -18.55 -6.51 -6.51
C ASN A 48 -18.55 -7.62 -7.59
N ASN A 49 -17.43 -8.31 -7.78
CA ASN A 49 -17.20 -9.30 -8.83
C ASN A 49 -17.01 -10.69 -8.20
N ASN A 50 -18.05 -11.15 -7.52
CA ASN A 50 -17.98 -12.27 -6.58
C ASN A 50 -17.67 -13.64 -7.23
N ASN A 51 -17.75 -13.75 -8.55
CA ASN A 51 -17.56 -15.01 -9.28
C ASN A 51 -16.16 -15.13 -9.95
N LEU A 52 -15.20 -14.30 -9.56
CA LEU A 52 -13.85 -14.30 -10.14
C LEU A 52 -13.12 -15.60 -9.85
N LYS A 53 -12.63 -16.24 -10.92
CA LYS A 53 -11.84 -17.48 -10.90
C LYS A 53 -10.38 -17.25 -11.23
N LYS A 54 -10.08 -16.23 -12.03
CA LYS A 54 -8.69 -15.85 -12.31
C LYS A 54 -8.50 -14.35 -12.42
N ILE A 55 -7.48 -13.88 -11.72
CA ILE A 55 -6.95 -12.53 -11.82
C ILE A 55 -5.51 -12.62 -12.27
N ASN A 56 -5.19 -11.93 -13.36
CA ASN A 56 -3.82 -11.68 -13.77
C ASN A 56 -3.56 -10.18 -13.63
N VAL A 57 -2.61 -9.81 -12.77
CA VAL A 57 -2.15 -8.43 -12.58
C VAL A 57 -0.63 -8.38 -12.74
N TYR A 58 -0.17 -8.79 -13.92
CA TYR A 58 1.25 -8.90 -14.23
C TYR A 58 1.83 -7.55 -14.69
N ASN A 59 2.99 -7.16 -14.18
CA ASN A 59 3.61 -5.85 -14.41
C ASN A 59 2.76 -4.65 -13.95
N LEU A 60 1.92 -4.80 -12.91
CA LEU A 60 1.27 -3.68 -12.22
C LEU A 60 2.14 -3.22 -11.03
N ILE A 61 3.24 -2.56 -11.34
CA ILE A 61 4.31 -2.26 -10.37
C ILE A 61 3.89 -1.34 -9.21
N THR A 62 2.85 -0.53 -9.41
CA THR A 62 2.34 0.41 -8.39
C THR A 62 1.16 -0.13 -7.60
N LEU A 63 0.69 -1.36 -7.88
CA LEU A 63 -0.44 -1.94 -7.16
C LEU A 63 -0.10 -2.20 -5.69
N GLU A 64 -0.88 -1.59 -4.80
CA GLU A 64 -0.72 -1.74 -3.35
C GLU A 64 -1.89 -2.50 -2.73
N ARG A 65 -3.08 -2.35 -3.31
CA ARG A 65 -4.32 -2.96 -2.82
C ARG A 65 -5.05 -3.75 -3.90
N LEU A 66 -5.39 -4.98 -3.58
CA LEU A 66 -6.29 -5.82 -4.36
C LEU A 66 -7.47 -6.23 -3.48
N ASN A 67 -8.64 -5.63 -3.68
CA ASN A 67 -9.82 -5.95 -2.88
C ASN A 67 -10.57 -7.14 -3.49
N MET A 68 -10.52 -8.28 -2.78
CA MET A 68 -11.10 -9.58 -3.15
C MET A 68 -12.27 -9.98 -2.25
N ARG A 69 -12.81 -9.05 -1.44
CA ARG A 69 -13.95 -9.32 -0.56
C ARG A 69 -15.17 -9.79 -1.34
N ASN A 70 -16.05 -10.51 -0.66
CA ASN A 70 -17.27 -11.11 -1.18
C ASN A 70 -17.03 -12.12 -2.32
N ASN A 71 -15.80 -12.55 -2.60
CA ASN A 71 -15.57 -13.59 -3.60
C ASN A 71 -16.18 -14.92 -3.11
N THR A 72 -17.03 -15.51 -3.94
CA THR A 72 -17.77 -16.76 -3.69
C THR A 72 -17.30 -17.91 -4.58
N ALA A 73 -16.20 -17.75 -5.33
CA ALA A 73 -15.68 -18.81 -6.19
C ALA A 73 -14.98 -19.89 -5.35
N ASP A 74 -15.26 -21.16 -5.65
CA ASP A 74 -14.61 -22.31 -4.99
C ASP A 74 -13.09 -22.33 -5.14
N SER A 75 -12.57 -21.70 -6.21
CA SER A 75 -11.14 -21.55 -6.44
C SER A 75 -10.84 -20.26 -7.18
N VAL A 76 -9.75 -19.62 -6.77
CA VAL A 76 -9.25 -18.39 -7.38
C VAL A 76 -7.77 -18.55 -7.66
N THR A 77 -7.36 -18.25 -8.88
CA THR A 77 -5.95 -18.11 -9.23
C THR A 77 -5.60 -16.64 -9.37
N ILE A 78 -4.65 -16.17 -8.58
CA ILE A 78 -4.12 -14.80 -8.65
C ILE A 78 -2.68 -14.86 -9.13
N LEU A 79 -2.37 -14.23 -10.26
CA LEU A 79 -1.01 -14.06 -10.74
C LEU A 79 -0.55 -12.64 -10.44
N LEU A 80 0.33 -12.52 -9.44
CA LEU A 80 1.00 -11.28 -9.05
C LEU A 80 2.46 -11.36 -9.51
N GLY A 81 2.80 -10.91 -10.72
CA GLY A 81 4.16 -11.08 -11.25
C GLY A 81 4.74 -9.86 -11.95
N HIS A 82 6.07 -9.86 -12.11
CA HIS A 82 6.83 -8.87 -12.87
C HIS A 82 7.93 -9.56 -13.68
N ASN A 83 8.36 -8.97 -14.79
CA ASN A 83 9.55 -9.42 -15.50
C ASN A 83 10.88 -8.77 -15.04
N SER A 84 10.89 -7.68 -14.24
CA SER A 84 12.18 -7.02 -13.96
C SER A 84 13.08 -7.80 -13.02
N LEU A 85 14.34 -7.86 -13.43
CA LEU A 85 15.52 -8.36 -12.71
C LEU A 85 15.84 -7.60 -11.40
N ASN A 86 15.20 -6.45 -11.16
CA ASN A 86 15.40 -5.67 -9.96
C ASN A 86 14.29 -6.02 -8.97
N ASN A 87 14.68 -6.65 -7.87
CA ASN A 87 13.86 -7.07 -6.74
C ASN A 87 13.22 -5.86 -6.04
N VAL A 88 12.23 -5.22 -6.68
CA VAL A 88 11.59 -4.05 -6.10
C VAL A 88 10.62 -4.53 -5.01
N PRO A 89 10.82 -4.16 -3.74
CA PRO A 89 10.03 -4.68 -2.63
C PRO A 89 8.65 -4.01 -2.62
N TYR A 90 7.75 -4.49 -3.48
CA TYR A 90 6.35 -4.14 -3.44
C TYR A 90 5.57 -5.23 -2.69
N ASN A 91 4.93 -4.84 -1.59
CA ASN A 91 4.02 -5.69 -0.83
C ASN A 91 2.58 -5.38 -1.28
N VAL A 92 1.90 -6.35 -1.86
CA VAL A 92 0.48 -6.22 -2.22
C VAL A 92 -0.39 -6.68 -1.05
N CYS A 93 -1.27 -5.81 -0.56
CA CYS A 93 -2.31 -6.20 0.36
C CYS A 93 -3.50 -6.78 -0.41
N ILE A 94 -3.84 -8.03 -0.13
CA ILE A 94 -5.03 -8.68 -0.67
C ILE A 94 -6.13 -8.58 0.39
N GLU A 95 -7.12 -7.73 0.15
CA GLU A 95 -8.23 -7.55 1.09
C GLU A 95 -9.23 -8.68 0.93
N VAL A 96 -9.54 -9.36 2.03
CA VAL A 96 -10.42 -10.55 2.08
C VAL A 96 -11.32 -10.48 3.31
N ASP A 97 -12.40 -11.26 3.34
CA ASP A 97 -13.37 -11.18 4.44
C ASP A 97 -12.88 -11.82 5.75
N ASP A 98 -11.99 -12.82 5.64
CA ASP A 98 -11.35 -13.47 6.78
C ASP A 98 -9.87 -13.67 6.47
N TYR A 99 -9.07 -12.67 6.86
CA TYR A 99 -7.64 -12.68 6.59
C TYR A 99 -6.89 -13.78 7.35
N VAL A 100 -7.40 -14.23 8.50
CA VAL A 100 -6.78 -15.29 9.29
C VAL A 100 -6.92 -16.62 8.57
N ALA A 101 -8.11 -16.92 8.07
CA ALA A 101 -8.34 -18.11 7.25
C ALA A 101 -7.51 -18.08 5.96
N ALA A 102 -7.44 -16.92 5.30
CA ALA A 102 -6.64 -16.75 4.08
C ALA A 102 -5.14 -16.94 4.34
N THR A 103 -4.60 -16.33 5.40
CA THR A 103 -3.20 -16.49 5.81
C THR A 103 -2.85 -17.94 6.15
N ASN A 104 -3.77 -18.67 6.79
CA ASN A 104 -3.55 -20.07 7.17
C ASN A 104 -3.89 -21.07 6.06
N GLY A 105 -4.37 -20.61 4.91
CA GLY A 105 -4.79 -21.49 3.80
C GLY A 105 -5.94 -22.43 4.17
N THR A 106 -6.86 -21.97 5.03
CA THR A 106 -8.05 -22.74 5.41
C THR A 106 -9.26 -22.28 4.63
N ALA A 107 -10.32 -23.09 4.60
CA ALA A 107 -11.58 -22.74 3.93
C ALA A 107 -12.08 -21.34 4.35
N PRO A 108 -12.61 -20.53 3.41
CA PRO A 108 -12.84 -20.83 1.99
C PRO A 108 -11.62 -20.62 1.05
N TYR A 109 -10.44 -20.30 1.59
CA TYR A 109 -9.25 -19.93 0.82
C TYR A 109 -8.29 -21.09 0.55
N ASP A 110 -8.60 -22.30 1.01
CA ASP A 110 -7.78 -23.51 0.88
C ASP A 110 -7.50 -23.93 -0.58
N LYS A 111 -8.34 -23.45 -1.51
CA LYS A 111 -8.20 -23.68 -2.96
C LYS A 111 -7.73 -22.44 -3.73
N TRP A 112 -7.36 -21.37 -3.04
CA TRP A 112 -6.80 -20.20 -3.68
C TRP A 112 -5.32 -20.44 -4.00
N ALA A 113 -4.92 -20.10 -5.22
CA ALA A 113 -3.56 -20.22 -5.69
C ALA A 113 -3.03 -18.84 -6.04
N ILE A 114 -2.04 -18.36 -5.30
CA ILE A 114 -1.37 -17.08 -5.55
C ILE A 114 0.04 -17.38 -6.05
N TYR A 115 0.28 -17.07 -7.32
CA TYR A 115 1.57 -17.25 -7.98
C TYR A 115 2.30 -15.92 -8.09
N ASN A 116 3.62 -15.94 -7.90
CA ASN A 116 4.28 -14.70 -7.52
C ASN A 116 5.80 -14.61 -7.82
N ALA A 117 6.24 -13.36 -8.09
CA ALA A 117 7.61 -12.84 -7.85
C ALA A 117 7.70 -11.67 -6.82
N TYR A 118 6.58 -11.23 -6.22
CA TYR A 118 6.47 -10.15 -5.22
C TYR A 118 6.36 -10.64 -3.74
N LYS A 119 6.09 -9.75 -2.79
CA LYS A 119 5.58 -10.16 -1.46
C LYS A 119 4.10 -9.78 -1.36
N HIS A 120 3.28 -10.59 -0.71
CA HIS A 120 1.86 -10.29 -0.47
C HIS A 120 1.47 -10.67 0.96
N PHE A 121 0.38 -10.07 1.44
CA PHE A 121 -0.24 -10.43 2.71
C PHE A 121 -1.75 -10.23 2.63
N PHE A 122 -2.48 -10.90 3.52
CA PHE A 122 -3.93 -10.74 3.63
C PHE A 122 -4.28 -9.77 4.75
N SER A 123 -5.36 -9.03 4.55
CA SER A 123 -5.97 -8.18 5.57
C SER A 123 -7.47 -8.08 5.34
N ASP A 124 -8.24 -7.78 6.37
CA ASP A 124 -9.66 -7.41 6.28
C ASP A 124 -9.85 -5.88 6.18
N ASN A 125 -8.76 -5.12 6.30
CA ASN A 125 -8.69 -3.68 6.10
C ASN A 125 -7.26 -3.29 5.71
N CYS A 126 -7.01 -3.22 4.41
CA CYS A 126 -5.69 -2.88 3.89
C CYS A 126 -5.23 -1.48 4.30
N VAL A 127 -6.16 -0.51 4.40
CA VAL A 127 -5.84 0.86 4.82
C VAL A 127 -5.29 0.89 6.25
N LEU A 128 -5.98 0.27 7.20
CA LEU A 128 -5.57 0.23 8.59
C LEU A 128 -4.26 -0.56 8.78
N SER A 129 -4.06 -1.61 7.98
CA SER A 129 -2.82 -2.40 8.01
C SER A 129 -1.62 -1.60 7.52
N VAL A 130 -1.81 -0.79 6.49
CA VAL A 130 -0.79 0.14 6.01
C VAL A 130 -0.50 1.22 7.06
N GLU A 131 -1.52 1.83 7.68
CA GLU A 131 -1.32 2.79 8.77
C GLU A 131 -0.56 2.18 9.96
N LYS A 132 -0.92 0.95 10.37
CA LYS A 132 -0.21 0.22 11.43
C LYS A 132 1.25 -0.02 11.06
N PHE A 133 1.51 -0.44 9.82
CA PHE A 133 2.86 -0.65 9.32
C PHE A 133 3.69 0.64 9.34
N VAL A 134 3.15 1.77 8.85
CA VAL A 134 3.81 3.08 8.95
C VAL A 134 4.06 3.46 10.41
N ASN A 135 3.09 3.22 11.31
CA ASN A 135 3.22 3.57 12.73
C ASN A 135 4.32 2.80 13.46
N GLU A 136 4.50 1.51 13.17
CA GLU A 136 5.47 0.64 13.84
C GLU A 136 6.92 0.86 13.33
N ASN A 137 7.08 1.35 12.10
CA ASN A 137 8.36 1.49 11.40
C ASN A 137 9.18 2.74 11.78
N PHE A 138 8.55 3.80 12.30
CA PHE A 138 9.26 5.04 12.65
C PHE A 138 9.23 5.35 14.15
N LYS A 139 10.39 5.68 14.70
CA LYS A 139 10.58 6.25 16.04
C LYS A 139 10.99 7.71 15.92
N ILE A 140 10.40 8.59 16.72
CA ILE A 140 10.83 9.98 16.84
C ILE A 140 11.34 10.23 18.26
N TYR A 141 12.52 10.81 18.40
CA TYR A 141 13.12 11.16 19.70
C TYR A 141 14.18 12.26 19.57
N PRO A 142 14.56 12.96 20.65
CA PRO A 142 13.89 12.96 21.95
C PRO A 142 12.54 13.68 21.86
N ASN A 143 11.60 13.28 22.71
CA ASN A 143 10.37 14.02 22.97
C ASN A 143 10.16 14.04 24.49
N PRO A 144 10.26 15.21 25.18
CA PRO A 144 10.40 16.55 24.62
C PRO A 144 11.79 16.84 24.05
N ALA A 145 11.86 17.62 22.97
CA ALA A 145 13.09 18.00 22.26
C ALA A 145 13.57 19.40 22.67
N ALA A 146 14.90 19.61 22.66
CA ALA A 146 15.50 20.93 22.93
C ALA A 146 16.06 21.57 21.65
N ASN A 147 17.05 20.92 21.02
CA ASN A 147 17.76 21.50 19.88
C ASN A 147 17.49 20.73 18.57
N TYR A 148 17.29 19.42 18.64
CA TYR A 148 17.06 18.59 17.47
C TYR A 148 16.06 17.47 17.76
N VAL A 149 15.48 16.95 16.69
CA VAL A 149 14.63 15.77 16.65
C VAL A 149 15.23 14.78 15.64
N THR A 150 15.28 13.52 16.01
CA THR A 150 15.72 12.39 15.19
C THR A 150 14.50 11.55 14.82
N ILE A 151 14.38 11.21 13.54
CA ILE A 151 13.43 10.22 13.04
C ILE A 151 14.23 8.99 12.60
N GLU A 152 14.07 7.91 13.35
CA GLU A 152 14.71 6.63 13.09
C GLU A 152 13.71 5.68 12.43
N GLN A 153 14.13 5.05 11.33
CA GLN A 153 13.39 3.98 10.67
C GLN A 153 13.90 2.62 11.16
N LYS A 154 13.04 1.81 11.78
CA LYS A 154 13.41 0.50 12.35
C LYS A 154 13.62 -0.59 11.31
N GLU A 155 12.77 -0.62 10.29
CA GLU A 155 12.74 -1.63 9.22
C GLU A 155 12.89 -0.93 7.88
N THR A 156 13.87 -1.34 7.08
CA THR A 156 14.17 -0.75 5.77
C THR A 156 13.38 -1.38 4.63
N ASN A 157 12.63 -2.46 4.89
CA ASN A 157 11.94 -3.21 3.85
C ASN A 157 10.46 -2.82 3.76
N GLY A 158 10.12 -1.90 2.86
CA GLY A 158 8.74 -1.71 2.38
C GLY A 158 8.03 -0.39 2.74
N VAL A 159 8.67 0.50 3.49
CA VAL A 159 8.26 1.92 3.63
C VAL A 159 9.48 2.81 3.43
N THR A 160 9.32 3.88 2.69
CA THR A 160 10.37 4.87 2.42
C THR A 160 9.94 6.21 2.98
N LEU A 161 10.73 6.77 3.91
CA LEU A 161 10.55 8.15 4.37
C LEU A 161 10.91 9.14 3.25
N GLN A 162 9.95 9.97 2.85
CA GLN A 162 10.11 10.95 1.77
C GLN A 162 10.35 12.36 2.28
N ALA A 163 9.61 12.77 3.31
CA ALA A 163 9.69 14.11 3.88
C ALA A 163 9.09 14.16 5.29
N VAL A 164 9.33 15.27 5.98
CA VAL A 164 8.72 15.59 7.27
C VAL A 164 8.20 17.01 7.21
N GLN A 165 6.89 17.19 7.34
CA GLN A 165 6.29 18.52 7.48
C GLN A 165 6.12 18.85 8.96
N ILE A 166 6.50 20.07 9.33
CA ILE A 166 6.37 20.58 10.69
C ILE A 166 5.25 21.62 10.69
N LEU A 167 4.24 21.40 11.52
CA LEU A 167 3.12 22.31 11.74
C LEU A 167 3.13 22.77 13.21
N ASP A 168 2.66 23.99 13.47
CA ASP A 168 2.45 24.44 14.84
C ASP A 168 1.20 23.80 15.48
N SER A 169 0.96 24.10 16.77
CA SER A 169 -0.19 23.56 17.52
C SER A 169 -1.57 23.89 16.93
N SER A 170 -1.67 24.90 16.05
CA SER A 170 -2.90 25.27 15.35
C SER A 170 -3.06 24.56 14.00
N GLY A 171 -2.05 23.77 13.59
CA GLY A 171 -1.98 23.12 12.28
C GLY A 171 -1.41 24.02 11.18
N LYS A 172 -0.90 25.21 11.52
CA LYS A 172 -0.30 26.10 10.53
C LYS A 172 1.06 25.56 10.11
N TRP A 173 1.31 25.56 8.80
CA TRP A 173 2.59 25.13 8.23
C TRP A 173 3.76 26.01 8.70
N VAL A 174 4.84 25.36 9.13
CA VAL A 174 6.09 26.00 9.55
C VAL A 174 7.17 25.78 8.50
N ARG A 175 7.49 24.51 8.19
CA ARG A 175 8.47 24.13 7.16
C ARG A 175 8.38 22.65 6.80
N SER A 176 9.13 22.24 5.76
CA SER A 176 9.32 20.85 5.36
C SER A 176 10.80 20.48 5.35
N VAL A 177 11.11 19.27 5.80
CA VAL A 177 12.44 18.64 5.74
C VAL A 177 12.37 17.48 4.75
N LYS A 178 13.37 17.32 3.88
CA LYS A 178 13.39 16.28 2.83
C LYS A 178 14.61 15.35 2.89
N ASP A 179 15.56 15.63 3.77
CA ASP A 179 16.78 14.85 3.97
C ASP A 179 17.26 15.01 5.43
N HIS A 180 18.35 14.32 5.79
CA HIS A 180 18.99 14.38 7.11
C HIS A 180 18.02 14.18 8.28
N PHE A 181 17.07 13.25 8.13
CA PHE A 181 16.01 12.98 9.12
C PHE A 181 16.53 12.52 10.48
N ASN A 182 17.79 12.06 10.55
CA ASN A 182 18.46 11.71 11.79
C ASN A 182 18.83 12.93 12.66
N HIS A 183 18.79 14.14 12.10
CA HIS A 183 19.07 15.38 12.83
C HIS A 183 18.27 16.57 12.26
N ILE A 184 17.02 16.71 12.69
CA ILE A 184 16.16 17.84 12.35
C ILE A 184 16.35 18.95 13.39
N ASP A 185 17.03 20.03 13.04
CA ASP A 185 17.30 21.17 13.94
C ASP A 185 16.02 21.96 14.28
N VAL A 186 15.55 21.87 15.51
CA VAL A 186 14.37 22.56 16.03
C VAL A 186 14.71 23.74 16.95
N SER A 187 15.99 24.11 17.07
CA SER A 187 16.44 25.16 18.00
C SER A 187 15.84 26.54 17.72
N ALA A 188 15.47 26.81 16.46
CA ALA A 188 14.81 28.04 16.04
C ALA A 188 13.28 28.05 16.31
N LEU A 189 12.70 26.93 16.74
CA LEU A 189 11.28 26.86 17.08
C LEU A 189 11.04 27.39 18.49
N SER A 190 9.93 28.09 18.67
CA SER A 190 9.50 28.54 19.99
C SER A 190 9.08 27.35 20.85
N LYS A 191 9.17 27.51 22.17
CA LYS A 191 8.69 26.50 23.13
C LYS A 191 7.21 26.23 22.90
N GLY A 192 6.84 24.95 22.78
CA GLY A 192 5.45 24.58 22.53
C GLY A 192 5.29 23.26 21.82
N MET A 193 4.03 22.93 21.51
CA MET A 193 3.65 21.71 20.82
C MET A 193 3.68 21.91 19.31
N TYR A 194 4.26 20.94 18.61
CA TYR A 194 4.31 20.87 17.15
C TYR A 194 3.84 19.50 16.66
N LEU A 195 3.30 19.49 15.44
CA LEU A 195 2.94 18.27 14.72
C LEU A 195 4.01 17.99 13.67
N PHE A 196 4.64 16.83 13.77
CA PHE A 196 5.54 16.29 12.77
C PHE A 196 4.78 15.30 11.90
N VAL A 197 4.47 15.69 10.67
CA VAL A 197 3.83 14.83 9.67
C VAL A 197 4.94 14.16 8.86
N ILE A 198 5.25 12.92 9.21
CA ILE A 198 6.14 12.02 8.50
C ILE A 198 5.42 11.56 7.23
N GLN A 199 5.97 11.90 6.07
CA GLN A 199 5.42 11.54 4.76
C GLN A 199 6.20 10.35 4.20
N THR A 200 5.49 9.30 3.83
CA THR A 200 6.08 8.08 3.27
C THR A 200 5.41 7.70 1.95
N ASP A 201 6.05 6.80 1.20
CA ASP A 201 5.46 6.17 0.03
C ASP A 201 4.21 5.32 0.33
N LYS A 202 3.96 4.97 1.60
CA LYS A 202 2.79 4.20 2.05
C LYS A 202 1.77 5.02 2.84
N GLY A 203 1.94 6.33 2.93
CA GLY A 203 1.03 7.23 3.66
C GLY A 203 1.73 8.06 4.73
N ASN A 204 0.94 8.78 5.52
CA ASN A 204 1.46 9.75 6.47
C ASN A 204 1.29 9.27 7.92
N LYS A 205 2.30 9.55 8.75
CA LYS A 205 2.24 9.40 10.21
C LYS A 205 2.40 10.76 10.86
N THR A 206 1.52 11.10 11.80
CA THR A 206 1.61 12.37 12.55
C THR A 206 2.01 12.10 13.99
N GLU A 207 3.07 12.76 14.43
CA GLU A 207 3.59 12.67 15.81
C GLU A 207 3.57 14.04 16.48
N LYS A 208 3.19 14.06 17.76
CA LYS A 208 3.13 15.26 18.59
C LYS A 208 4.45 15.42 19.34
N ILE A 209 5.19 16.48 19.05
CA ILE A 209 6.49 16.75 19.66
C ILE A 209 6.43 18.02 20.50
N LEU A 210 6.89 17.94 21.74
CA LEU A 210 7.03 19.09 22.64
C LEU A 210 8.44 19.67 22.50
N ILE A 211 8.54 20.96 22.15
CA ILE A 211 9.80 21.72 22.09
C ILE A 211 9.99 22.50 23.40
N LYS A 212 11.18 22.38 24.00
CA LYS A 212 11.55 22.94 25.32
C LYS A 212 12.06 24.37 25.30
#